data_AF-D6Z2X4-F1
#
_entry.id   AF-D6Z2X4-F1
#
_cell.length_a   1.000
_cell.length_b   1.000
_cell.length_c   1.000
_cell.angle_alpha   90.00
_cell.angle_beta   90.00
_cell.angle_gamma   90.00
#
_symmetry.space_group_name_H-M   'P 1'
#
loop_
_entity.id
_entity.type
_entity.pdbx_description
1 polymer ?
#
loop_
_entity_poly.entity_id
_entity_poly.type
_entity_poly.pdbx_seq_one_letter_code
_entity_poly.pdbx_strand_id
1 'polypeptide(L)'
;MSDGRNRRGAVRATDRVLLAYKKVSAEKFEDIAEDYRQGISIYTQEGLSDIQMYVGAHAALDRLRAKDPDMADFLRHLDNKINLLLKRVKGERSVFDALKMQKVNLSGKGLSFYSFEAFQPGDLIEVHLALLPAYTFLYFFVRVVKCESEGEHQGKTIYRVGSEFALLMEEDRDKLVQHSFRQQSMALRSRRSENDQ
;
A
#
# COMPACT_ATOMS: atom_id res chain seq x y z
N MET A 1 12.24 -25.35 -22.97
CA MET A 1 11.20 -25.81 -22.02
C MET A 1 11.79 -25.83 -20.60
N SER A 2 11.75 -24.70 -19.92
CA SER A 2 12.02 -24.53 -18.49
C SER A 2 11.42 -23.15 -18.16
N ASP A 3 10.48 -22.97 -17.25
CA ASP A 3 10.72 -23.07 -15.80
C ASP A 3 9.35 -23.06 -15.08
N GLY A 4 8.71 -24.23 -15.03
CA GLY A 4 7.37 -24.39 -14.46
C GLY A 4 7.34 -24.73 -12.97
N ARG A 5 8.50 -24.91 -12.30
CA ARG A 5 8.55 -25.63 -11.01
C ARG A 5 8.77 -24.80 -9.77
N ASN A 6 9.06 -23.50 -9.85
CA ASN A 6 9.26 -22.68 -8.65
C ASN A 6 8.20 -21.56 -8.43
N ARG A 7 6.93 -21.82 -8.78
CA ARG A 7 5.83 -20.86 -8.53
C ARG A 7 5.25 -20.93 -7.10
N ARG A 8 5.67 -21.91 -6.28
CA ARG A 8 5.16 -22.16 -4.91
C ARG A 8 6.02 -21.58 -3.77
N GLY A 9 7.12 -20.89 -4.08
CA GLY A 9 8.07 -20.37 -3.09
C GLY A 9 7.97 -18.86 -2.78
N ALA A 10 6.96 -18.15 -3.27
CA ALA A 10 6.84 -16.72 -2.98
C ALA A 10 6.35 -16.52 -1.53
N VAL A 11 7.19 -15.88 -0.71
CA VAL A 11 6.88 -15.37 0.62
C VAL A 11 5.56 -14.58 0.55
N ARG A 12 4.58 -14.97 1.38
CA ARG A 12 3.28 -14.30 1.55
C ARG A 12 3.15 -13.78 2.97
N ALA A 13 2.90 -12.49 3.13
CA ALA A 13 2.64 -11.88 4.43
C ALA A 13 1.20 -11.35 4.46
N THR A 14 0.53 -11.62 5.57
CA THR A 14 -0.72 -10.92 5.90
C THR A 14 -0.34 -9.73 6.77
N ASP A 15 -0.74 -8.53 6.39
CA ASP A 15 -0.31 -7.32 7.07
C ASP A 15 -1.42 -6.26 7.14
N ARG A 16 -1.30 -5.30 8.05
CA ARG A 16 -2.11 -4.09 8.09
C ARG A 16 -1.30 -2.92 7.53
N VAL A 17 -1.78 -2.36 6.43
CA VAL A 17 -1.13 -1.25 5.71
C VAL A 17 -2.09 -0.09 5.58
N LEU A 18 -1.57 1.09 5.27
CA LEU A 18 -2.40 2.16 4.70
C LEU A 18 -2.47 1.93 3.19
N LEU A 19 -3.67 1.85 2.65
CA LEU A 19 -3.91 1.60 1.23
C LEU A 19 -4.94 2.57 0.68
N ALA A 20 -4.62 3.17 -0.45
CA ALA A 20 -5.56 3.83 -1.34
C ALA A 20 -5.41 3.20 -2.72
N TYR A 21 -6.51 3.04 -3.43
CA TYR A 21 -6.52 2.47 -4.76
C TYR A 21 -7.59 3.13 -5.62
N LYS A 22 -7.40 3.12 -6.94
CA LYS A 22 -8.40 3.54 -7.91
C LYS A 22 -8.24 2.78 -9.21
N LYS A 23 -9.36 2.45 -9.86
CA LYS A 23 -9.34 1.92 -11.23
C LYS A 23 -8.74 2.97 -12.17
N VAL A 24 -7.93 2.53 -13.13
CA VAL A 24 -7.38 3.38 -14.20
C VAL A 24 -7.70 2.83 -15.57
N SER A 25 -7.79 3.72 -16.57
CA SER A 25 -7.95 3.30 -17.96
C SER A 25 -6.67 2.62 -18.47
N ALA A 26 -6.83 1.75 -19.46
CA ALA A 26 -5.69 1.11 -20.11
C ALA A 26 -4.78 2.15 -20.79
N GLU A 27 -5.36 3.19 -21.40
CA GLU A 27 -4.64 4.31 -22.01
C GLU A 27 -3.73 5.02 -21.00
N LYS A 28 -4.30 5.48 -19.87
CA LYS A 28 -3.51 6.15 -18.82
C LYS A 28 -2.39 5.25 -18.30
N PHE A 29 -2.67 3.96 -18.12
CA PHE A 29 -1.64 3.02 -17.67
C PHE A 29 -0.52 2.87 -18.72
N GLU A 30 -0.87 2.80 -20.00
CA GLU A 30 0.10 2.63 -21.07
C GLU A 30 1.01 3.86 -21.21
N ASP A 31 0.47 5.07 -21.09
CA ASP A 31 1.26 6.30 -21.09
C ASP A 31 2.34 6.27 -19.99
N ILE A 32 1.94 5.92 -18.76
CA ILE A 32 2.85 5.81 -17.61
C ILE A 32 3.86 4.66 -17.79
N ALA A 33 3.41 3.54 -18.38
CA ALA A 33 4.27 2.40 -18.64
C ALA A 33 5.32 2.71 -19.72
N GLU A 34 4.96 3.49 -20.74
CA GLU A 34 5.88 3.95 -21.78
C GLU A 34 6.91 4.93 -21.21
N ASP A 35 6.47 5.92 -20.44
CA ASP A 35 7.37 6.82 -19.71
C ASP A 35 8.38 6.03 -18.86
N TYR A 36 7.90 5.01 -18.14
CA TYR A 36 8.78 4.14 -17.34
C TYR A 36 9.77 3.35 -18.19
N ARG A 37 9.37 2.82 -19.35
CA ARG A 37 10.28 2.15 -20.29
C ARG A 37 11.35 3.09 -20.83
N GLN A 38 11.05 4.39 -20.91
CA GLN A 38 11.99 5.43 -21.30
C GLN A 38 12.87 5.93 -20.13
N GLY A 39 12.72 5.34 -18.93
CA GLY A 39 13.51 5.66 -17.75
C GLY A 39 12.93 6.78 -16.88
N ILE A 40 11.71 7.25 -17.17
CA ILE A 40 11.02 8.22 -16.34
C ILE A 40 10.40 7.50 -15.15
N SER A 41 10.67 7.99 -13.95
CA SER A 41 10.14 7.38 -12.74
C SER A 41 8.62 7.51 -12.67
N ILE A 42 7.91 6.44 -12.32
CA ILE A 42 6.46 6.49 -12.03
C ILE A 42 6.12 7.40 -10.83
N TYR A 43 7.13 7.87 -10.08
CA TYR A 43 6.93 8.84 -9.00
C TYR A 43 6.76 10.29 -9.47
N THR A 44 6.87 10.57 -10.78
CA THR A 44 6.61 11.90 -11.35
C THR A 44 5.12 12.26 -11.43
N GLN A 45 4.22 11.30 -11.14
CA GLN A 45 2.78 11.53 -11.23
C GLN A 45 2.30 12.57 -10.20
N GLU A 46 1.34 13.38 -10.61
CA GLU A 46 0.79 14.46 -9.80
C GLU A 46 0.25 13.94 -8.46
N GLY A 47 0.60 14.64 -7.37
CA GLY A 47 0.20 14.30 -6.00
C GLY A 47 1.05 13.24 -5.30
N LEU A 48 2.03 12.60 -5.97
CA LEU A 48 2.90 11.62 -5.31
C LEU A 48 3.93 12.23 -4.35
N SER A 49 4.47 13.40 -4.67
CA SER A 49 5.38 14.15 -3.79
C SER A 49 4.73 14.43 -2.43
N ASP A 50 3.46 14.80 -2.48
CA ASP A 50 2.63 15.12 -1.33
C ASP A 50 2.49 13.88 -0.44
N ILE A 51 2.14 12.72 -1.03
CA ILE A 51 2.00 11.43 -0.33
C ILE A 51 3.32 10.97 0.30
N GLN A 52 4.43 11.05 -0.44
CA GLN A 52 5.74 10.72 0.10
C GLN A 52 6.12 11.60 1.30
N MET A 53 5.87 12.91 1.20
CA MET A 53 6.15 13.85 2.28
C MET A 53 5.33 13.56 3.53
N TYR A 54 4.02 13.31 3.38
CA TYR A 54 3.12 12.98 4.50
C TYR A 54 3.53 11.68 5.22
N VAL A 55 3.79 10.62 4.44
CA VAL A 55 4.21 9.34 4.98
C VAL A 55 5.59 9.48 5.67
N GLY A 56 6.51 10.25 5.08
CA GLY A 56 7.82 10.55 5.66
C GLY A 56 7.73 11.33 6.99
N ALA A 57 6.79 12.27 7.11
CA ALA A 57 6.55 13.02 8.35
C ALA A 57 6.08 12.10 9.49
N HIS A 58 5.18 11.16 9.20
CA HIS A 58 4.72 10.16 10.18
C HIS A 58 5.85 9.22 10.60
N ALA A 59 6.68 8.78 9.65
CA ALA A 59 7.87 8.00 9.95
C ALA A 59 8.83 8.76 10.90
N ALA A 60 8.98 10.07 10.69
CA ALA A 60 9.82 10.93 11.53
C ALA A 60 9.25 11.13 12.93
N LEU A 61 7.93 11.33 13.05
CA LEU A 61 7.23 11.41 14.33
C LEU A 61 7.38 10.13 15.15
N ASP A 62 7.22 8.97 14.53
CA ASP A 62 7.36 7.68 15.23
C ASP A 62 8.80 7.45 15.72
N ARG A 63 9.81 7.81 14.92
CA ARG A 63 11.21 7.79 15.37
C ARG A 63 11.48 8.79 16.49
N LEU A 64 10.87 9.98 16.43
CA LEU A 64 11.02 11.00 17.46
C LEU A 64 10.36 10.57 18.76
N ARG A 65 9.19 9.94 18.71
CA ARG A 65 8.45 9.49 19.89
C ARG A 65 9.24 8.50 20.74
N ALA A 66 10.10 7.69 20.11
CA ALA A 66 11.02 6.80 20.82
C ALA A 66 12.13 7.54 21.60
N LYS A 67 12.42 8.80 21.25
CA LYS A 67 13.43 9.65 21.90
C LYS A 67 12.83 10.70 22.84
N ASP A 68 11.75 11.33 22.41
CA ASP A 68 11.04 12.42 23.10
C ASP A 68 9.53 12.31 22.79
N PRO A 69 8.76 11.66 23.68
CA PRO A 69 7.32 11.49 23.49
C PRO A 69 6.54 12.81 23.49
N ASP A 70 6.93 13.78 24.32
CA ASP A 70 6.19 15.04 24.48
C ASP A 70 6.36 15.92 23.22
N MET A 71 7.58 16.01 22.68
CA MET A 71 7.82 16.72 21.43
C MET A 71 7.12 16.06 20.25
N ALA A 72 7.13 14.72 20.17
CA ALA A 72 6.42 13.99 19.13
C ALA A 72 4.91 14.23 19.19
N ASP A 73 4.34 14.23 20.39
CA ASP A 73 2.91 14.47 20.62
C ASP A 73 2.53 15.93 20.26
N PHE A 74 3.37 16.91 20.61
CA PHE A 74 3.19 18.29 20.21
C PHE A 74 3.24 18.49 18.69
N LEU A 75 4.25 17.93 18.01
CA LEU A 75 4.40 18.03 16.55
C LEU A 75 3.26 17.33 15.82
N ARG A 76 2.77 16.20 16.34
CA ARG A 76 1.57 15.53 15.81
C ARG A 76 0.31 16.40 15.98
N HIS A 77 0.17 17.11 17.10
CA HIS A 77 -0.93 18.06 17.25
C HIS A 77 -0.81 19.25 16.26
N LEU A 78 0.40 19.71 15.97
CA LEU A 78 0.63 20.73 14.95
C LEU A 78 0.28 20.22 13.54
N ASP A 79 0.74 19.02 13.17
CA ASP A 79 0.39 18.38 11.90
C ASP A 79 -1.13 18.28 11.71
N ASN A 80 -1.84 17.81 12.74
CA ASN A 80 -3.30 17.76 12.74
C ASN A 80 -3.96 19.13 12.56
N LYS A 81 -3.45 20.18 13.22
CA LYS A 81 -3.98 21.55 13.05
C LYS A 81 -3.75 22.07 11.63
N ILE A 82 -2.58 21.82 11.05
CA ILE A 82 -2.27 22.17 9.65
C ILE A 82 -3.22 21.44 8.70
N ASN A 83 -3.43 20.13 8.89
CA ASN A 83 -4.36 19.34 8.09
C ASN A 83 -5.80 19.84 8.19
N LEU A 84 -6.27 20.25 9.38
CA LEU A 84 -7.59 20.85 9.55
C LEU A 84 -7.74 22.20 8.81
N LEU A 85 -6.69 23.03 8.82
CA LEU A 85 -6.67 24.28 8.05
C LEU A 85 -6.70 24.00 6.54
N LEU A 86 -5.88 23.08 6.06
CA LEU A 86 -5.84 22.68 4.65
C LEU A 86 -7.19 22.15 4.17
N LYS A 87 -7.87 21.30 4.96
CA LYS A 87 -9.22 20.80 4.66
C LYS A 87 -10.26 21.93 4.52
N ARG A 88 -10.12 23.00 5.30
CA ARG A 88 -11.00 24.16 5.25
C ARG A 88 -10.74 25.07 4.06
N VAL A 89 -9.49 25.13 3.59
CA VAL A 89 -9.07 26.00 2.46
C VAL A 89 -9.31 25.33 1.11
N LYS A 90 -9.01 24.03 0.97
CA LYS A 90 -9.01 23.37 -0.35
C LYS A 90 -10.36 22.83 -0.79
N GLY A 91 -11.34 22.59 0.09
CA GLY A 91 -12.65 22.03 -0.27
C GLY A 91 -12.63 20.61 -0.86
N GLU A 92 -11.48 20.13 -1.33
CA GLU A 92 -11.25 18.82 -1.94
C GLU A 92 -10.56 17.85 -0.97
N ARG A 93 -10.96 16.59 -1.07
CA ARG A 93 -10.30 15.46 -0.39
C ARG A 93 -8.96 15.24 -1.07
N SER A 94 -7.87 15.40 -0.32
CA SER A 94 -6.57 15.00 -0.85
C SER A 94 -6.52 13.49 -1.05
N VAL A 95 -5.63 13.01 -1.93
CA VAL A 95 -5.29 11.57 -2.03
C VAL A 95 -4.90 10.99 -0.65
N PHE A 96 -4.44 11.83 0.28
CA PHE A 96 -4.24 11.48 1.69
C PHE A 96 -5.50 10.94 2.39
N ASP A 97 -6.66 11.55 2.17
CA ASP A 97 -7.92 11.13 2.80
C ASP A 97 -8.40 9.77 2.26
N ALA A 98 -7.84 9.33 1.12
CA ALA A 98 -8.12 8.03 0.54
C ALA A 98 -7.33 6.89 1.19
N LEU A 99 -6.20 7.17 1.86
CA LEU A 99 -5.40 6.14 2.54
C LEU A 99 -6.15 5.63 3.77
N LYS A 100 -6.54 4.36 3.73
CA LYS A 100 -7.26 3.70 4.83
C LYS A 100 -6.47 2.51 5.33
N MET A 101 -6.43 2.36 6.65
CA MET A 101 -5.85 1.18 7.28
C MET A 101 -6.69 -0.05 6.92
N GLN A 102 -6.07 -1.03 6.30
CA GLN A 102 -6.74 -2.27 5.92
C GLN A 102 -5.79 -3.46 5.94
N LYS A 103 -6.38 -4.64 6.14
CA LYS A 103 -5.66 -5.91 6.08
C LYS A 103 -5.47 -6.31 4.63
N VAL A 104 -4.22 -6.60 4.26
CA VAL A 104 -3.84 -7.03 2.92
C VAL A 104 -3.05 -8.33 2.96
N ASN A 105 -3.04 -9.05 1.84
CA ASN A 105 -2.10 -10.14 1.61
C ASN A 105 -1.09 -9.69 0.54
N LEU A 106 0.18 -9.62 0.93
CA LEU A 106 1.28 -9.19 0.07
C LEU A 106 2.14 -10.40 -0.28
N SER A 107 2.54 -10.47 -1.55
CA SER A 107 3.51 -11.44 -2.04
C SER A 107 4.47 -10.78 -3.02
N GLY A 108 5.56 -11.46 -3.38
CA GLY A 108 6.48 -10.95 -4.42
C GLY A 108 5.83 -10.80 -5.81
N LYS A 109 4.62 -11.32 -6.03
CA LYS A 109 3.93 -11.27 -7.33
C LYS A 109 2.71 -10.35 -7.36
N GLY A 110 2.20 -9.93 -6.21
CA GLY A 110 0.98 -9.13 -6.18
C GLY A 110 0.39 -8.95 -4.80
N LEU A 111 -0.80 -8.37 -4.81
CA LEU A 111 -1.52 -7.86 -3.66
C LEU A 111 -2.96 -8.40 -3.69
N SER A 112 -3.47 -8.80 -2.53
CA SER A 112 -4.90 -9.01 -2.32
C SER A 112 -5.40 -8.11 -1.20
N PHE A 113 -6.53 -7.46 -1.44
CA PHE A 113 -7.11 -6.46 -0.55
C PHE A 113 -8.65 -6.50 -0.64
N TYR A 114 -9.30 -5.77 0.24
CA TYR A 114 -10.76 -5.69 0.30
C TYR A 114 -11.27 -4.40 -0.35
N SER A 115 -12.37 -4.52 -1.09
CA SER A 115 -13.01 -3.38 -1.75
C SER A 115 -14.53 -3.41 -1.62
N PHE A 116 -15.15 -2.23 -1.62
CA PHE A 116 -16.59 -2.07 -1.82
C PHE A 116 -16.95 -1.87 -3.30
N GLU A 117 -15.94 -1.76 -4.17
CA GLU A 117 -16.07 -1.70 -5.61
C GLU A 117 -15.81 -3.10 -6.19
N ALA A 118 -16.63 -3.51 -7.16
CA ALA A 118 -16.41 -4.74 -7.91
C ALA A 118 -15.47 -4.47 -9.08
N PHE A 119 -14.48 -5.35 -9.26
CA PHE A 119 -13.55 -5.30 -10.39
C PHE A 119 -13.71 -6.52 -11.29
N GLN A 120 -13.28 -6.38 -12.54
CA GLN A 120 -13.22 -7.47 -13.52
C GLN A 120 -11.78 -7.95 -13.71
N PRO A 121 -11.55 -9.25 -13.97
CA PRO A 121 -10.24 -9.74 -14.38
C PRO A 121 -9.71 -8.94 -15.58
N GLY A 122 -8.46 -8.50 -15.50
CA GLY A 122 -7.83 -7.63 -16.49
C GLY A 122 -7.84 -6.14 -16.13
N ASP A 123 -8.74 -5.71 -15.23
CA ASP A 123 -8.80 -4.32 -14.76
C ASP A 123 -7.44 -3.88 -14.18
N LEU A 124 -7.07 -2.64 -14.48
CA LEU A 124 -5.86 -2.00 -13.97
C LEU A 124 -6.22 -1.09 -12.80
N ILE A 125 -5.45 -1.22 -11.73
CA ILE A 125 -5.65 -0.48 -10.49
C ILE A 125 -4.34 0.22 -10.13
N GLU A 126 -4.42 1.54 -9.96
CA GLU A 126 -3.37 2.35 -9.38
C GLU A 126 -3.42 2.20 -7.85
N VAL A 127 -2.27 1.93 -7.23
CA VAL A 127 -2.17 1.61 -5.80
C VAL A 127 -1.15 2.51 -5.12
N HIS A 128 -1.58 3.11 -4.01
CA HIS A 128 -0.76 3.85 -3.06
C HIS A 128 -0.74 3.06 -1.76
N LEU A 129 0.43 2.63 -1.31
CA LEU A 129 0.58 1.76 -0.16
C LEU A 129 1.64 2.31 0.79
N ALA A 130 1.34 2.39 2.08
CA ALA A 130 2.36 2.63 3.11
C ALA A 130 2.49 1.39 4.03
N LEU A 131 3.68 0.81 4.06
CA LEU A 131 4.03 -0.33 4.91
C LEU A 131 4.34 0.15 6.33
N LEU A 132 3.66 -0.40 7.32
CA LEU A 132 3.80 -0.05 8.74
C LEU A 132 4.70 -1.06 9.47
N PRO A 133 5.45 -0.67 10.52
CA PRO A 133 5.48 0.65 11.15
C PRO A 133 6.53 1.60 10.54
N ALA A 134 7.29 1.18 9.53
CA ALA A 134 8.35 2.00 8.95
C ALA A 134 7.84 3.17 8.09
N TYR A 135 6.54 3.18 7.78
CA TYR A 135 5.92 4.11 6.83
C TYR A 135 6.68 4.11 5.50
N THR A 136 6.98 2.92 4.98
CA THR A 136 7.59 2.82 3.65
C THR A 136 6.50 3.02 2.60
N PHE A 137 6.51 4.18 1.94
CA PHE A 137 5.59 4.45 0.84
C PHE A 137 6.01 3.72 -0.43
N LEU A 138 5.01 3.18 -1.13
CA LEU A 138 5.15 2.49 -2.40
C LEU A 138 4.02 2.91 -3.32
N TYR A 139 4.38 3.17 -4.57
CA TYR A 139 3.46 3.47 -5.65
C TYR A 139 3.62 2.46 -6.77
N PHE A 140 2.52 1.83 -7.19
CA PHE A 140 2.56 0.80 -8.23
C PHE A 140 1.19 0.59 -8.86
N PHE A 141 1.17 -0.18 -9.95
CA PHE A 141 -0.04 -0.62 -10.62
C PHE A 141 -0.18 -2.13 -10.53
N VAL A 142 -1.42 -2.58 -10.36
CA VAL A 142 -1.77 -4.01 -10.35
C VAL A 142 -2.83 -4.32 -11.39
N ARG A 143 -2.78 -5.55 -11.90
CA ARG A 143 -3.82 -6.12 -12.76
C ARG A 143 -4.67 -7.10 -11.95
N VAL A 144 -5.98 -6.94 -12.00
CA VAL A 144 -6.92 -7.83 -11.32
C VAL A 144 -6.88 -9.21 -11.98
N VAL A 145 -6.63 -10.24 -11.17
CA VAL A 145 -6.67 -11.65 -11.59
C VAL A 145 -7.99 -12.28 -11.19
N LYS A 146 -8.54 -11.88 -10.03
CA LYS A 146 -9.84 -12.34 -9.55
C LYS A 146 -10.50 -11.32 -8.62
N CYS A 147 -11.83 -11.30 -8.60
CA CYS A 147 -12.63 -10.49 -7.68
C CYS A 147 -13.84 -11.32 -7.24
N GLU A 148 -13.93 -11.63 -5.95
CA GLU A 148 -14.95 -12.52 -5.39
C GLU A 148 -15.70 -11.78 -4.28
N SER A 149 -17.02 -11.91 -4.21
CA SER A 149 -17.79 -11.39 -3.07
C SER A 149 -17.48 -12.23 -1.83
N GLU A 150 -17.12 -11.60 -0.72
CA GLU A 150 -16.92 -12.24 0.60
C GLU A 150 -18.07 -11.93 1.57
N GLY A 151 -19.19 -11.39 1.07
CA GLY A 151 -20.41 -11.12 1.85
C GLY A 151 -20.76 -9.64 1.92
N GLU A 152 -21.32 -9.22 3.05
CA GLU A 152 -21.72 -7.82 3.28
C GLU A 152 -21.06 -7.24 4.53
N HIS A 153 -20.65 -5.98 4.43
CA HIS A 153 -20.15 -5.20 5.55
C HIS A 153 -20.84 -3.83 5.55
N GLN A 154 -21.50 -3.49 6.66
CA GLN A 154 -22.26 -2.24 6.80
C GLN A 154 -23.31 -2.03 5.68
N GLY A 155 -24.01 -3.10 5.30
CA GLY A 155 -25.05 -3.07 4.25
C GLY A 155 -24.51 -2.86 2.83
N LYS A 156 -23.20 -3.04 2.62
CA LYS A 156 -22.57 -3.02 1.28
C LYS A 156 -21.84 -4.33 1.04
N THR A 157 -21.96 -4.86 -0.17
CA THR A 157 -21.17 -6.01 -0.59
C THR A 157 -19.69 -5.70 -0.48
N ILE A 158 -18.93 -6.62 0.12
CA ILE A 158 -17.48 -6.53 0.21
C ILE A 158 -16.85 -7.57 -0.71
N TYR A 159 -15.91 -7.12 -1.52
CA TYR A 159 -15.18 -7.95 -2.47
C TYR A 159 -13.76 -8.17 -1.98
N ARG A 160 -13.27 -9.39 -2.19
CA ARG A 160 -11.85 -9.67 -2.12
C ARG A 160 -11.26 -9.63 -3.51
N VAL A 161 -10.37 -8.67 -3.72
CA VAL A 161 -9.65 -8.47 -4.97
C VAL A 161 -8.31 -9.20 -4.87
N GLY A 162 -8.00 -10.06 -5.82
CA GLY A 162 -6.69 -10.68 -6.01
C GLY A 162 -6.05 -10.12 -7.27
N SER A 163 -4.84 -9.59 -7.15
CA SER A 163 -4.16 -8.89 -8.24
C SER A 163 -2.67 -9.26 -8.33
N GLU A 164 -2.08 -9.03 -9.50
CA GLU A 164 -0.65 -9.17 -9.76
C GLU A 164 -0.01 -7.82 -10.14
N PHE A 165 1.28 -7.63 -9.86
CA PHE A 165 1.96 -6.39 -10.20
C PHE A 165 2.04 -6.23 -11.72
N ALA A 166 1.42 -5.17 -12.23
CA ALA A 166 1.48 -4.76 -13.63
C ALA A 166 2.68 -3.84 -13.88
N LEU A 167 2.96 -2.93 -12.93
CA LEU A 167 4.10 -2.02 -12.97
C LEU A 167 4.53 -1.70 -11.54
N LEU A 168 5.76 -2.01 -11.20
CA LEU A 168 6.35 -1.79 -9.88
C LEU A 168 7.85 -1.51 -10.07
N MET A 169 8.32 -0.42 -9.48
CA MET A 169 9.74 -0.06 -9.44
C MET A 169 10.59 -1.18 -8.82
N GLU A 170 11.77 -1.44 -9.38
CA GLU A 170 12.67 -2.48 -8.83
C GLU A 170 13.08 -2.17 -7.39
N GLU A 171 13.40 -0.91 -7.09
CA GLU A 171 13.73 -0.47 -5.73
C GLU A 171 12.58 -0.72 -4.74
N ASP A 172 11.33 -0.59 -5.19
CA ASP A 172 10.14 -0.83 -4.37
C ASP A 172 9.83 -2.31 -4.22
N ARG A 173 10.16 -3.13 -5.22
CA ARG A 173 10.10 -4.58 -5.13
C ARG A 173 10.98 -5.09 -4.00
N ASP A 174 12.20 -4.58 -3.88
CA ASP A 174 13.11 -4.97 -2.81
C ASP A 174 12.57 -4.55 -1.43
N LYS A 175 12.04 -3.33 -1.31
CA LYS A 175 11.38 -2.87 -0.08
C LYS A 175 10.22 -3.78 0.33
N LEU A 176 9.36 -4.18 -0.63
CA LEU A 176 8.25 -5.11 -0.40
C LEU A 176 8.73 -6.49 0.07
N VAL A 177 9.76 -7.04 -0.58
CA VAL A 177 10.32 -8.35 -0.22
C VAL A 177 10.91 -8.32 1.19
N GLN A 178 11.74 -7.32 1.49
CA GLN A 178 12.34 -7.15 2.82
C GLN A 178 11.26 -7.02 3.90
N HIS A 179 10.22 -6.23 3.63
CA HIS A 179 9.11 -6.05 4.55
C HIS A 179 8.33 -7.35 4.77
N SER A 180 7.98 -8.06 3.71
CA SER A 180 7.27 -9.34 3.78
C SER A 180 8.05 -10.37 4.60
N PHE A 181 9.38 -10.42 4.42
CA PHE A 181 10.25 -11.30 5.19
C PHE A 181 10.28 -10.94 6.69
N ARG A 182 10.35 -9.64 7.02
CA ARG A 182 10.26 -9.15 8.41
C ARG A 182 8.93 -9.56 9.05
N GLN A 183 7.82 -9.37 8.34
CA GLN A 183 6.48 -9.71 8.84
C GLN A 183 6.33 -11.22 9.09
N GLN A 184 6.81 -12.06 8.17
CA GLN A 184 6.81 -13.51 8.39
C GLN A 184 7.67 -13.91 9.58
N SER A 185 8.86 -13.32 9.71
CA SER A 185 9.77 -13.58 10.83
C SER A 185 9.13 -13.23 12.17
N MET A 186 8.40 -12.10 12.24
CA MET A 186 7.65 -11.71 13.44
C MET A 186 6.52 -12.69 13.73
N ALA A 187 5.71 -13.06 12.73
CA ALA A 187 4.62 -14.01 12.92
C ALA A 187 5.09 -15.40 13.41
N LEU A 188 6.24 -15.87 12.93
CA LEU A 188 6.85 -17.12 13.40
C LEU A 188 7.32 -17.04 14.86
N ARG A 189 7.85 -15.90 15.30
CA ARG A 189 8.24 -15.67 16.69
C ARG A 189 7.02 -15.66 17.62
N SER A 190 5.96 -14.94 17.25
CA SER A 190 4.72 -14.87 18.04
C SER A 190 4.07 -16.25 18.23
N ARG A 191 4.03 -17.09 17.18
CA ARG A 191 3.48 -18.45 17.28
C ARG A 191 4.26 -19.37 18.20
N ARG A 192 5.58 -19.19 18.32
CA ARG A 192 6.40 -19.99 19.25
C ARG A 192 6.10 -19.58 20.69
N SER A 193 6.02 -18.28 20.98
CA SER A 193 5.66 -17.79 22.31
C SER A 193 4.24 -18.15 22.75
N GLU A 194 3.29 -18.30 21.82
CA GLU A 194 1.92 -18.76 22.12
C GLU A 194 1.83 -20.27 22.41
N ASN A 195 2.70 -21.08 21.81
CA ASN A 195 2.73 -22.53 22.03
C ASN A 195 3.50 -22.94 23.29
N ASP A 196 4.34 -22.05 23.84
CA ASP A 196 5.12 -22.27 25.07
C ASP A 196 4.39 -21.75 26.34
N GLN A 197 3.11 -21.35 26.21
CA GLN A 197 2.19 -20.98 27.31
C GLN A 197 1.08 -22.03 27.46
#